data_AF-A0A7C3X8E2-F1
#
_entry.id   AF-A0A7C3X8E2-F1
#
_cell.length_a   1.000
_cell.length_b   1.000
_cell.length_c   1.000
_cell.angle_alpha   90.00
_cell.angle_beta   90.00
_cell.angle_gamma   90.00
#
_symmetry.space_group_name_H-M   'P 1'
#
loop_
_entity.id
_entity.type
_entity.pdbx_description
1 polymer ?
#
loop_
_entity_poly.entity_id
_entity_poly.type
_entity_poly.pdbx_seq_one_letter_code
_entity_poly.pdbx_strand_id
1 'polypeptide(L)'
;MEGGEGAGEKVTVEGEEGQSDIEVTQAEPSEEALGIPFYPGAEVVPGSGLSSRTVQGEKTLETLQAELTTPDAFKKVVSWYRNRLGQPLEETAEGATWVIREESETVRSVMVEPGEGKTSIKVLKISGDLDIDIQGQSP
;
A
#
# COMPACT_ATOMS: atom_id res chain seq x y z
N MET A 1 -10.48 -25.63 21.79
CA MET A 1 -11.00 -25.44 20.42
C MET A 1 -11.74 -24.12 20.46
N GLU A 2 -11.06 -23.03 20.06
CA GLU A 2 -11.13 -22.37 18.72
C GLU A 2 -12.06 -21.14 18.85
N GLY A 3 -11.78 -19.94 18.34
CA GLY A 3 -10.68 -19.40 17.54
C GLY A 3 -10.60 -17.88 17.74
N GLY A 4 -9.43 -17.29 17.47
CA GLY A 4 -9.22 -15.85 17.56
C GLY A 4 -9.84 -15.14 16.36
N GLU A 5 -10.84 -14.29 16.62
CA GLU A 5 -11.36 -13.34 15.66
C GLU A 5 -10.36 -12.19 15.49
N GLY A 6 -9.76 -12.09 14.30
CA GLY A 6 -9.14 -10.84 13.85
C GLY A 6 -10.25 -9.83 13.60
N ALA A 7 -10.57 -9.02 14.62
CA ALA A 7 -11.60 -8.00 14.52
C ALA A 7 -11.10 -6.86 13.63
N GLY A 8 -11.56 -6.82 12.37
CA GLY A 8 -11.45 -5.64 11.53
C GLY A 8 -12.30 -4.49 12.07
N GLU A 9 -11.79 -3.26 11.94
CA GLU A 9 -12.57 -2.07 12.24
C GLU A 9 -13.41 -1.72 11.02
N LYS A 10 -14.73 -1.76 11.17
CA LYS A 10 -15.67 -1.34 10.13
C LYS A 10 -16.14 0.09 10.41
N VAL A 11 -15.90 1.00 9.48
CA VAL A 11 -16.31 2.40 9.53
C VAL A 11 -17.25 2.68 8.36
N THR A 12 -18.40 3.28 8.66
CA THR A 12 -19.32 3.79 7.64
C THR A 12 -19.07 5.29 7.48
N VAL A 13 -18.80 5.73 6.25
CA VAL A 13 -18.58 7.14 5.91
C VAL A 13 -19.69 7.59 4.96
N GLU A 14 -20.31 8.72 5.26
CA GLU A 14 -21.30 9.36 4.38
C GLU A 14 -20.62 10.55 3.67
N GLY A 15 -20.52 10.48 2.35
CA GLY A 15 -19.98 11.56 1.50
C GLY A 15 -21.04 12.14 0.56
N GLU A 16 -20.68 13.17 -0.21
CA GLU A 16 -21.61 13.85 -1.14
C GLU A 16 -22.20 12.92 -2.21
N GLU A 17 -21.51 11.83 -2.55
CA GLU A 17 -21.95 10.82 -3.53
C GLU A 17 -22.70 9.61 -2.91
N GLY A 18 -22.83 9.56 -1.57
CA GLY A 18 -23.58 8.51 -0.86
C GLY A 18 -22.80 7.83 0.26
N GLN A 19 -23.39 6.76 0.81
CA GLN A 19 -22.80 5.98 1.90
C GLN A 19 -21.75 5.00 1.37
N SER A 20 -20.58 4.98 2.00
CA SER A 20 -19.52 4.02 1.74
C SER A 20 -19.20 3.22 3.01
N ASP A 21 -19.10 1.91 2.87
CA ASP A 21 -18.68 1.01 3.94
C ASP A 21 -17.20 0.70 3.76
N ILE A 22 -16.39 1.02 4.76
CA ILE A 22 -14.95 0.74 4.79
C ILE A 22 -14.69 -0.29 5.88
N GLU A 23 -14.08 -1.40 5.51
CA GLU A 23 -13.59 -2.42 6.45
C GLU A 23 -12.07 -2.40 6.42
N VAL A 24 -11.43 -2.17 7.56
CA VAL A 24 -9.97 -2.20 7.71
C VAL A 24 -9.58 -3.35 8.60
N THR A 25 -8.72 -4.23 8.10
CA THR A 25 -8.19 -5.38 8.83
C THR A 25 -6.68 -5.31 8.87
N GLN A 26 -6.10 -5.76 9.99
CA GLN A 26 -4.67 -6.03 10.03
C GLN A 26 -4.40 -7.26 9.15
N ALA A 27 -3.44 -7.13 8.25
CA ALA A 27 -3.03 -8.21 7.36
C ALA A 27 -1.53 -8.46 7.55
N GLU A 28 -1.12 -9.73 7.49
CA GLU A 28 0.30 -10.06 7.36
C GLU A 28 0.73 -9.75 5.92
N PRO A 29 1.57 -8.73 5.68
CA PRO A 29 1.91 -8.33 4.33
C PRO A 29 2.87 -9.35 3.70
N SER A 30 2.60 -9.72 2.45
CA SER A 30 3.46 -10.63 1.68
C SER A 30 3.73 -10.08 0.28
N GLU A 31 4.91 -10.43 -0.26
CA GLU A 31 5.31 -10.10 -1.62
C GLU A 31 4.29 -10.62 -2.64
N GLU A 32 3.76 -11.83 -2.41
CA GLU A 32 2.77 -12.48 -3.26
C GLU A 32 1.44 -11.71 -3.29
N ALA A 33 0.95 -11.25 -2.14
CA ALA A 33 -0.30 -10.51 -2.06
C ALA A 33 -0.20 -9.13 -2.72
N LEU A 34 0.92 -8.43 -2.47
CA LEU A 34 1.18 -7.08 -2.99
C LEU A 34 1.62 -7.10 -4.46
N GLY A 35 2.18 -8.20 -4.95
CA GLY A 35 2.72 -8.33 -6.30
C GLY A 35 3.96 -7.48 -6.55
N ILE A 36 4.65 -7.07 -5.47
CA ILE A 36 5.90 -6.31 -5.50
C ILE A 36 6.92 -7.08 -4.65
N PRO A 37 8.13 -7.32 -5.18
CA PRO A 37 9.18 -7.96 -4.41
C PRO A 37 9.69 -7.01 -3.33
N PHE A 38 9.88 -7.53 -2.12
CA PHE A 38 10.45 -6.81 -0.99
C PHE A 38 11.95 -6.71 -1.14
N TYR A 39 12.49 -5.58 -0.69
CA TYR A 39 13.93 -5.37 -0.73
C TYR A 39 14.65 -6.41 0.18
N PRO A 40 15.73 -7.06 -0.29
CA PRO A 40 16.40 -8.10 0.48
C PRO A 40 16.95 -7.56 1.81
N GLY A 41 16.58 -8.21 2.92
CA GLY A 41 16.96 -7.77 4.26
C GLY A 41 16.19 -6.54 4.75
N ALA A 42 15.09 -6.16 4.09
CA ALA A 42 14.11 -5.28 4.69
C ALA A 42 13.23 -6.06 5.68
N GLU A 43 12.86 -5.39 6.76
CA GLU A 43 11.99 -5.92 7.80
C GLU A 43 10.64 -5.19 7.73
N VAL A 44 9.56 -5.96 7.77
CA VAL A 44 8.21 -5.40 7.86
C VAL A 44 8.07 -4.66 9.19
N VAL A 45 7.60 -3.42 9.16
CA VAL A 45 7.29 -2.65 10.37
C VAL A 45 6.09 -3.32 11.05
N PRO A 46 6.21 -3.74 12.33
CA PRO A 46 5.12 -4.41 13.03
C PRO A 46 3.84 -3.59 13.00
N GLY A 47 2.73 -4.20 12.59
CA GLY A 47 1.42 -3.55 12.50
C GLY A 47 1.19 -2.64 11.29
N SER A 48 2.17 -2.48 10.40
CA SER A 48 2.01 -1.65 9.18
C SER A 48 1.22 -2.33 8.06
N GLY A 49 1.08 -3.65 8.14
CA GLY A 49 0.29 -4.44 7.19
C GLY A 49 -1.19 -4.17 7.39
N LEU A 50 -1.80 -3.44 6.46
CA LEU A 50 -3.23 -3.16 6.46
C LEU A 50 -3.87 -3.66 5.16
N SER A 51 -5.05 -4.23 5.30
CA SER A 51 -5.97 -4.53 4.22
C SER A 51 -7.22 -3.70 4.44
N SER A 52 -7.67 -2.96 3.44
CA SER A 52 -8.96 -2.30 3.48
C SER A 52 -9.82 -2.67 2.29
N ARG A 53 -11.12 -2.72 2.54
CA ARG A 53 -12.14 -2.92 1.51
C ARG A 53 -13.18 -1.82 1.63
N THR A 54 -13.35 -1.06 0.56
CA THR A 54 -14.35 -0.01 0.43
C THR A 54 -15.43 -0.49 -0.53
N VAL A 55 -16.69 -0.41 -0.10
CA VAL A 55 -17.86 -0.73 -0.93
C VAL A 55 -18.73 0.52 -1.05
N GLN A 56 -19.05 0.90 -2.29
CA GLN A 56 -19.94 2.02 -2.60
C GLN A 56 -20.92 1.58 -3.71
N GLY A 57 -22.16 1.27 -3.33
CA GLY A 57 -23.14 0.68 -4.25
C GLY A 57 -22.68 -0.69 -4.77
N GLU A 58 -22.53 -0.83 -6.08
CA GLU A 58 -22.01 -2.04 -6.73
C GLU A 58 -20.48 -2.04 -6.89
N LYS A 59 -19.81 -0.91 -6.62
CA LYS A 59 -18.36 -0.76 -6.75
C LYS A 59 -17.64 -1.28 -5.51
N THR A 60 -16.52 -1.96 -5.71
CA THR A 60 -15.63 -2.43 -4.64
C THR A 60 -14.19 -2.04 -4.93
N LEU A 61 -13.54 -1.41 -3.95
CA LEU A 61 -12.10 -1.11 -3.96
C LEU A 61 -11.43 -1.86 -2.82
N GLU A 62 -10.35 -2.57 -3.13
CA GLU A 62 -9.51 -3.24 -2.16
C GLU A 62 -8.13 -2.61 -2.14
N THR A 63 -7.60 -2.37 -0.94
CA THR A 63 -6.27 -1.82 -0.74
C THR A 63 -5.48 -2.75 0.17
N LEU A 64 -4.25 -3.06 -0.21
CA LEU A 64 -3.26 -3.74 0.61
C LEU A 64 -2.04 -2.86 0.72
N GLN A 65 -1.52 -2.69 1.94
CA GLN A 65 -0.29 -1.94 2.16
C GLN A 65 0.66 -2.63 3.12
N ALA A 66 1.93 -2.31 2.98
CA ALA A 66 2.98 -2.70 3.90
C ALA A 66 4.03 -1.59 4.01
N GLU A 67 4.56 -1.41 5.22
CA GLU A 67 5.75 -0.60 5.43
C GLU A 67 6.92 -1.52 5.79
N LEU A 68 8.05 -1.28 5.15
CA LEU A 68 9.29 -2.00 5.42
C LEU A 68 10.40 -1.00 5.73
N THR A 69 11.38 -1.45 6.52
CA THR A 69 12.59 -0.69 6.78
C THR A 69 13.82 -1.53 6.53
N THR A 70 14.90 -0.90 6.09
CA THR A 70 16.20 -1.55 5.90
C THR A 70 17.34 -0.63 6.36
N PRO A 71 18.43 -1.15 6.95
CA PRO A 71 19.61 -0.35 7.27
C PRO A 71 20.39 0.08 6.02
N ASP A 72 20.08 -0.50 4.85
CA ASP A 72 20.73 -0.13 3.60
C ASP A 72 20.38 1.31 3.17
N ALA A 73 21.35 1.95 2.51
CA ALA A 73 21.21 3.34 2.08
C ALA A 73 20.18 3.52 0.96
N PHE A 74 19.45 4.65 0.99
CA PHE A 74 18.41 5.03 0.02
C PHE A 74 18.79 4.75 -1.43
N LYS A 75 19.98 5.22 -1.88
CA LYS A 75 20.44 5.04 -3.27
C LYS A 75 20.58 3.57 -3.69
N LYS A 76 20.94 2.69 -2.75
CA LYS A 76 21.07 1.25 -3.00
C LYS A 76 19.70 0.62 -3.20
N VAL A 77 18.74 0.97 -2.33
CA VAL A 77 17.35 0.51 -2.40
C VAL A 77 16.67 0.99 -3.69
N VAL A 78 16.81 2.29 -4.02
CA VAL A 78 16.30 2.87 -5.28
C VAL A 78 16.87 2.17 -6.49
N SER A 79 18.18 1.92 -6.52
CA SER A 79 18.81 1.21 -7.64
C SER A 79 18.27 -0.21 -7.81
N TRP A 80 18.01 -0.91 -6.70
CA TRP A 80 17.45 -2.25 -6.72
C TRP A 80 16.02 -2.27 -7.28
N TYR A 81 15.15 -1.37 -6.82
CA TYR A 81 13.80 -1.25 -7.36
C TYR A 81 13.82 -0.80 -8.82
N ARG A 82 14.69 0.13 -9.21
CA ARG A 82 14.83 0.57 -10.60
C ARG A 82 15.16 -0.58 -11.56
N ASN A 83 16.03 -1.50 -11.14
CA ASN A 83 16.40 -2.66 -11.95
C ASN A 83 15.24 -3.66 -12.15
N ARG A 84 14.24 -3.64 -11.27
CA ARG A 84 13.11 -4.58 -11.31
C ARG A 84 11.84 -3.97 -11.89
N LEU A 85 11.57 -2.72 -11.55
CA LEU A 85 10.33 -2.01 -11.85
C LEU A 85 10.49 -0.98 -12.97
N GLY A 86 11.73 -0.72 -13.41
CA GLY A 86 12.03 0.32 -14.40
C GLY A 86 12.26 1.69 -13.75
N GLN A 87 12.17 2.75 -14.55
CA GLN A 87 12.36 4.11 -14.03
C GLN A 87 11.20 4.50 -13.10
N PRO A 88 11.47 5.14 -11.95
CA PRO A 88 10.42 5.68 -11.12
C PRO A 88 9.65 6.77 -11.86
N LEU A 89 8.40 6.99 -11.47
CA LEU A 89 7.60 8.12 -11.92
C LEU A 89 8.20 9.44 -11.41
N GLU A 90 8.69 9.42 -10.17
CA GLU A 90 9.32 10.56 -9.51
C GLU A 90 10.54 10.09 -8.70
N GLU A 91 11.64 10.85 -8.77
CA GLU A 91 12.81 10.65 -7.94
C GLU A 91 13.40 12.00 -7.54
N THR A 92 13.47 12.25 -6.24
CA THR A 92 14.01 13.46 -5.64
C THR A 92 14.99 13.08 -4.52
N ALA A 93 15.53 14.08 -3.82
CA ALA A 93 16.30 13.84 -2.60
C ALA A 93 15.43 13.31 -1.45
N GLU A 94 14.11 13.52 -1.52
CA GLU A 94 13.14 13.19 -0.48
C GLU A 94 12.53 11.80 -0.68
N GLY A 95 12.62 11.24 -1.88
CA GLY A 95 12.17 9.87 -2.13
C GLY A 95 12.15 9.49 -3.60
N ALA A 96 11.76 8.24 -3.86
CA ALA A 96 11.49 7.74 -5.20
C ALA A 96 10.17 6.97 -5.21
N THR A 97 9.34 7.22 -6.22
CA THR A 97 8.00 6.65 -6.33
C THR A 97 7.85 5.92 -7.67
N TRP A 98 7.46 4.65 -7.62
CA TRP A 98 6.99 3.87 -8.76
C TRP A 98 5.48 3.75 -8.69
N VAL A 99 4.82 3.93 -9.83
CA VAL A 99 3.40 3.60 -10.02
C VAL A 99 3.32 2.63 -11.19
N ILE A 100 2.84 1.43 -10.91
CA ILE A 100 2.75 0.33 -11.86
C ILE A 100 1.27 0.08 -12.09
N ARG A 101 0.82 0.41 -13.30
CA ARG A 101 -0.55 0.19 -13.76
C ARG A 101 -0.54 -1.05 -14.65
N GLU A 102 -1.37 -2.03 -14.33
CA GLU A 102 -1.64 -3.14 -15.24
C GLU A 102 -2.87 -2.83 -16.10
N GLU A 103 -3.12 -3.62 -17.15
CA GLU A 103 -4.35 -3.49 -17.96
C GLU A 103 -5.60 -3.86 -17.16
N SER A 104 -5.43 -4.66 -16.11
CA SER A 104 -6.44 -4.91 -15.08
C SER A 104 -6.57 -3.70 -14.16
N GLU A 105 -7.73 -3.49 -13.55
CA GLU A 105 -8.06 -2.41 -12.61
C GLU A 105 -7.27 -2.54 -11.29
N THR A 106 -5.94 -2.61 -11.39
CA THR A 106 -4.99 -2.80 -10.31
C THR A 106 -3.84 -1.84 -10.51
N VAL A 107 -3.58 -1.06 -9.47
CA VAL A 107 -2.46 -0.14 -9.38
C VAL A 107 -1.58 -0.59 -8.22
N ARG A 108 -0.28 -0.73 -8.47
CA ARG A 108 0.71 -0.94 -7.41
C ARG A 108 1.58 0.30 -7.32
N SER A 109 2.01 0.64 -6.12
CA SER A 109 3.04 1.65 -5.92
C SER A 109 4.11 1.20 -4.95
N VAL A 110 5.30 1.73 -5.18
CA VAL A 110 6.44 1.60 -4.26
C VAL A 110 6.95 2.99 -4.01
N MET A 111 7.00 3.40 -2.75
CA MET A 111 7.61 4.63 -2.32
C MET A 111 8.82 4.30 -1.45
N VAL A 112 9.97 4.85 -1.80
CA VAL A 112 11.21 4.69 -1.04
C VAL A 112 11.61 6.06 -0.50
N GLU A 113 11.84 6.17 0.80
CA GLU A 113 12.16 7.43 1.47
C GLU A 113 13.42 7.26 2.32
N PRO A 114 14.38 8.21 2.29
CA PRO A 114 15.49 8.21 3.22
C PRO A 114 14.99 8.54 4.64
N GLY A 115 15.48 7.80 5.64
CA GLY A 115 15.25 8.08 7.06
C GLY A 115 16.56 8.16 7.85
N GLU A 116 16.48 8.57 9.11
CA GLU A 116 17.65 8.59 9.99
C GLU A 116 18.20 7.18 10.24
N GLY A 117 19.34 6.87 9.61
CA GLY A 117 20.04 5.61 9.77
C GLY A 117 19.38 4.39 9.10
N LYS A 118 18.27 4.59 8.38
CA LYS A 118 17.54 3.52 7.66
C LYS A 118 16.81 4.07 6.45
N THR A 119 16.42 3.21 5.53
CA THR A 119 15.53 3.54 4.41
C THR A 119 14.14 2.97 4.68
N SER A 120 13.11 3.78 4.47
CA SER A 120 11.70 3.36 4.53
C SER A 120 11.23 2.96 3.13
N ILE A 121 10.40 1.93 3.06
CA ILE A 121 9.78 1.43 1.83
C ILE A 121 8.30 1.23 2.13
N LYS A 122 7.43 1.93 1.40
CA LYS A 122 5.98 1.71 1.44
C LYS A 122 5.56 1.02 0.16
N VAL A 123 4.83 -0.07 0.28
CA VAL A 123 4.28 -0.82 -0.84
C VAL A 123 2.77 -0.76 -0.72
N LEU A 124 2.11 -0.38 -1.81
CA LEU A 124 0.66 -0.30 -1.89
C LEU A 124 0.19 -1.08 -3.11
N LYS A 125 -0.91 -1.80 -2.95
CA LYS A 125 -1.69 -2.38 -4.05
C LYS A 125 -3.13 -1.93 -3.87
N ILE A 126 -3.69 -1.37 -4.92
CA ILE A 126 -5.10 -1.00 -5.02
C ILE A 126 -5.69 -1.83 -6.15
N SER A 127 -6.83 -2.47 -5.94
CA SER A 127 -7.52 -3.27 -6.95
C SER A 127 -9.04 -3.09 -6.89
N GLY A 128 -9.72 -3.27 -8.03
CA GLY A 128 -11.16 -3.09 -8.15
C GLY A 128 -11.52 -1.74 -8.76
N ASP A 129 -12.70 -1.22 -8.45
CA ASP A 129 -13.25 -0.01 -9.05
C ASP A 129 -12.48 1.26 -8.64
N LEU A 130 -11.47 1.65 -9.42
CA LEU A 130 -10.61 2.81 -9.12
C LEU A 130 -11.34 4.16 -9.21
N ASP A 131 -12.53 4.19 -9.80
CA ASP A 131 -13.42 5.35 -9.89
C ASP A 131 -14.35 5.49 -8.66
N ILE A 132 -14.04 4.83 -7.53
CA ILE A 132 -14.69 5.17 -6.25
C ILE A 132 -14.11 6.51 -5.78
N ASP A 133 -14.98 7.51 -5.65
CA ASP A 133 -14.63 8.78 -5.06
C ASP A 133 -14.55 8.62 -3.53
N ILE A 134 -13.33 8.69 -3.01
CA ILE A 134 -13.02 8.71 -1.57
C ILE A 134 -12.78 10.14 -1.08
N GLN A 135 -13.24 11.18 -1.79
CA GLN A 135 -13.10 12.58 -1.37
C GLN A 135 -14.03 12.88 -0.20
N GLY A 136 -13.57 12.54 1.00
CA GLY A 136 -14.17 12.93 2.26
C GLY A 136 -13.15 13.27 3.36
N GLN A 137 -11.85 13.08 3.11
CA GLN A 137 -10.80 13.42 4.08
C GLN A 137 -10.18 14.77 3.74
N SER A 138 -10.90 15.84 4.02
CA SER A 138 -10.24 17.08 4.48
C SER A 138 -10.03 16.97 6.00
N PRO A 139 -8.87 17.43 6.51
CA PRO A 139 -8.38 17.12 7.86
C PRO A 139 -9.27 17.60 9.00
#